data_AF-A0AAT9SUQ9-F1
#
_entry.id   AF-A0AAT9SUQ9-F1
#
_cell.length_a   1.000
_cell.length_b   1.000
_cell.length_c   1.000
_cell.angle_alpha   90.00
_cell.angle_beta   90.00
_cell.angle_gamma   90.00
#
_symmetry.space_group_name_H-M   'P 1'
#
loop_
_entity.id
_entity.type
_entity.pdbx_description
1 polymer ?
#
loop_
_entity_poly.entity_id
_entity_poly.type
_entity_poly.pdbx_seq_one_letter_code
_entity_poly.pdbx_strand_id
1 'polypeptide(L)' 'MATTVTRKGQVTIPKVVRDKLGIKPGNAVDFRMEPDGKVVLLKVGAEVVKNPLDKWRGIAGPGPSTDEIMEMTRGES' A
#
# COMPACT_ATOMS: atom_id res chain seq x y z
N MET A 1 -15.67 -7.39 5.81
CA MET A 1 -16.95 -7.63 5.09
C MET A 1 -16.75 -8.85 4.21
N ALA A 2 -17.46 -9.94 4.46
CA ALA A 2 -17.44 -11.11 3.59
C ALA A 2 -18.40 -10.88 2.41
N THR A 3 -18.05 -11.35 1.22
CA THR A 3 -18.92 -11.37 0.05
C THR A 3 -18.91 -12.78 -0.52
N THR A 4 -20.09 -13.28 -0.86
CA THR A 4 -20.26 -14.61 -1.46
C THR A 4 -19.90 -14.56 -2.93
N VAL A 5 -19.16 -15.58 -3.36
CA VAL A 5 -18.84 -15.80 -4.78
C VAL A 5 -20.09 -16.31 -5.48
N THR A 6 -20.45 -15.72 -6.61
CA THR A 6 -21.58 -16.18 -7.43
C THR A 6 -21.25 -17.51 -8.14
N ARG A 7 -22.26 -18.19 -8.69
CA ARG A 7 -22.06 -19.44 -9.46
C ARG A 7 -21.08 -19.31 -10.64
N LYS A 8 -20.90 -18.09 -11.18
CA LYS A 8 -19.99 -17.80 -12.29
C LYS A 8 -18.59 -17.37 -11.82
N GLY A 9 -18.29 -17.49 -10.53
CA GLY A 9 -17.00 -17.06 -9.98
C GLY A 9 -16.85 -15.55 -9.79
N GLN A 10 -17.92 -14.77 -9.93
CA GLN A 10 -17.86 -13.31 -9.73
C GLN A 10 -18.00 -12.97 -8.25
N VAL A 11 -17.19 -12.02 -7.78
CA VAL A 11 -17.28 -11.41 -6.45
C VAL A 11 -17.70 -9.95 -6.60
N THR A 12 -18.61 -9.48 -5.73
CA THR A 12 -19.02 -8.08 -5.73
C THR A 12 -18.03 -7.26 -4.90
N ILE A 13 -17.46 -6.21 -5.49
CA ILE A 13 -16.62 -5.25 -4.73
C ILE A 13 -17.56 -4.31 -3.95
N PRO A 14 -17.53 -4.30 -2.60
CA PRO A 14 -18.38 -3.43 -1.79
C PRO A 14 -18.18 -1.96 -2.12
N LYS A 15 -19.23 -1.14 -1.98
CA LYS A 15 -19.21 0.29 -2.33
C LYS A 15 -18.03 1.04 -1.69
N VAL A 16 -17.80 0.81 -0.40
CA VAL A 16 -16.69 1.43 0.36
C VAL A 16 -15.32 1.15 -0.25
N VAL A 17 -15.11 -0.05 -0.79
CA VAL A 17 -13.85 -0.44 -1.45
C VAL A 17 -13.75 0.21 -2.84
N ARG A 18 -14.85 0.24 -3.60
CA ARG A 18 -14.89 0.92 -4.91
C ARG A 18 -14.59 2.41 -4.79
N ASP A 19 -15.18 3.08 -3.80
CA ASP A 19 -15.01 4.52 -3.59
C ASP A 19 -13.55 4.83 -3.19
N LYS A 20 -12.95 4.02 -2.30
CA LYS A 20 -11.54 4.15 -1.91
C LYS A 20 -10.56 3.91 -3.06
N LEU A 21 -10.82 2.91 -3.90
CA LEU A 21 -9.97 2.59 -5.05
C LEU A 21 -10.34 3.39 -6.32
N GLY A 22 -11.38 4.23 -6.26
CA GLY A 22 -11.91 4.98 -7.41
C GLY A 22 -12.34 4.08 -8.58
N ILE A 23 -12.80 2.86 -8.31
CA ILE A 23 -13.22 1.89 -9.35
C ILE A 23 -14.64 2.24 -9.82
N LYS A 24 -14.76 2.55 -11.11
CA LYS A 24 -16.03 2.80 -11.80
C LYS A 24 -16.41 1.63 -12.72
N PRO A 25 -17.69 1.48 -13.08
CA PRO A 25 -18.09 0.54 -14.13
C PRO A 25 -17.24 0.73 -15.39
N GLY A 26 -16.72 -0.37 -15.96
CA GLY A 26 -15.83 -0.35 -17.12
C GLY A 26 -14.34 -0.19 -16.80
N ASN A 27 -13.94 -0.03 -15.53
CA ASN A 27 -12.53 -0.09 -15.15
C ASN A 27 -12.04 -1.53 -15.12
N ALA A 28 -10.87 -1.77 -15.71
CA ALA A 28 -10.16 -3.03 -15.57
C ALA A 28 -9.47 -3.11 -14.19
N VAL A 29 -9.41 -4.32 -13.64
CA VAL A 29 -8.72 -4.62 -12.38
C VAL A 29 -7.80 -5.81 -12.59
N ASP A 30 -6.63 -5.79 -11.96
CA ASP A 30 -5.63 -6.84 -11.96
C ASP A 30 -5.66 -7.57 -10.62
N PHE A 31 -5.60 -8.90 -10.67
CA PHE A 31 -5.61 -9.75 -9.48
C PHE A 31 -4.23 -10.40 -9.36
N ARG A 32 -3.55 -10.13 -8.25
CA ARG A 32 -2.25 -10.73 -7.96
C ARG A 32 -2.34 -11.63 -6.75
N MET A 33 -1.68 -12.78 -6.82
CA MET A 33 -1.46 -13.63 -5.66
C MET A 33 -0.14 -13.22 -4.99
N GLU A 34 -0.22 -12.94 -3.71
CA GLU A 34 0.93 -12.74 -2.85
C GLU A 34 1.45 -14.09 -2.32
N PRO A 35 2.74 -14.19 -1.93
CA PRO A 35 3.33 -15.43 -1.43
C PRO A 35 2.66 -15.98 -0.17
N ASP A 36 1.96 -15.12 0.59
CA ASP A 36 1.22 -15.48 1.79
C ASP A 36 -0.19 -16.02 1.49
N GLY A 37 -0.52 -16.23 0.22
CA GLY A 37 -1.81 -16.74 -0.25
C GLY A 37 -2.90 -15.68 -0.29
N LYS A 38 -2.59 -14.39 -0.05
CA LYS A 38 -3.55 -13.30 -0.21
C LYS A 38 -3.71 -12.95 -1.68
N VAL A 39 -4.92 -12.50 -2.02
CA VAL A 39 -5.21 -11.93 -3.33
C VAL A 39 -5.31 -10.42 -3.20
N VAL A 40 -4.47 -9.71 -3.95
CA VAL A 40 -4.45 -8.25 -4.02
C VAL A 40 -5.16 -7.82 -5.30
N LEU A 41 -6.09 -6.88 -5.15
CA LEU A 41 -6.81 -6.26 -6.26
C LEU A 41 -6.22 -4.89 -6.56
N LEU A 42 -5.77 -4.71 -7.80
CA LEU A 42 -5.19 -3.46 -8.30
C LEU A 42 -6.09 -2.89 -9.39
N LYS A 43 -6.29 -1.58 -9.40
CA LYS A 43 -6.97 -0.93 -10.53
C LYS A 43 -5.98 -0.81 -11.70
N VAL A 44 -6.32 -1.35 -12.86
CA VAL A 44 -5.47 -1.24 -14.06
C VAL A 44 -5.47 0.20 -14.54
N GLY A 45 -4.29 0.75 -14.80
CA GLY A 45 -4.13 2.16 -15.16
C GLY A 45 -4.30 3.14 -14.01
N ALA A 46 -4.52 2.67 -12.77
CA ALA A 46 -4.08 3.46 -11.64
C ALA A 46 -2.56 3.44 -11.70
N GLU A 47 -1.94 4.60 -11.97
CA GLU A 47 -0.57 4.79 -11.55
C GLU A 47 -0.53 4.33 -10.10
N VAL A 48 0.31 3.33 -9.82
CA VAL A 48 0.74 3.09 -8.44
C VAL A 48 1.12 4.47 -7.95
N VAL A 49 0.34 5.02 -7.01
CA VAL A 49 0.63 6.31 -6.42
C VAL A 49 1.96 6.08 -5.72
N LYS A 50 3.05 6.28 -6.46
CA LYS A 50 4.40 6.28 -5.91
C LYS A 50 4.31 7.29 -4.80
N ASN A 51 4.70 6.88 -3.60
CA ASN A 51 4.63 7.79 -2.47
C ASN A 51 5.42 9.03 -2.91
N PRO A 52 4.87 10.25 -2.85
CA PRO A 52 5.61 11.46 -3.22
C PRO A 52 6.93 11.60 -2.45
N LEU A 53 7.05 10.87 -1.34
CA LEU A 53 8.22 10.77 -0.47
C LEU A 53 9.20 9.65 -0.85
N ASP A 54 8.87 8.74 -1.78
CA ASP A 54 9.80 7.68 -2.22
C ASP A 54 11.07 8.28 -2.82
N LYS A 55 10.97 9.43 -3.51
CA LYS A 55 12.14 10.17 -4.03
C LYS A 55 13.04 10.74 -2.93
N TRP A 56 12.50 10.93 -1.74
CA TRP A 56 13.18 11.50 -0.59
C TRP A 56 13.65 10.42 0.40
N ARG A 57 13.30 9.15 0.17
CA ARG A 57 13.71 8.05 1.04
C ARG A 57 15.21 7.79 0.85
N GLY A 58 15.99 8.00 1.92
CA GLY A 58 17.45 7.82 1.90
C GLY A 58 18.26 9.07 1.50
N ILE A 59 17.63 10.25 1.37
CA ILE A 59 18.37 11.51 1.17
C ILE A 59 19.05 12.02 2.43
N ALA A 60 18.56 11.59 3.60
CA ALA A 60 19.28 11.80 4.84
C ALA A 60 20.57 11.00 4.66
N GLY A 61 21.70 11.70 4.61
CA GLY A 61 23.02 11.09 4.47
C GLY A 61 23.33 10.11 5.60
N PRO A 62 24.57 9.64 5.74
CA PRO A 62 24.94 8.89 6.93
C PRO A 62 24.63 9.79 8.14
N GLY A 63 23.54 9.49 8.83
CA GLY A 63 23.11 10.26 9.99
C GLY A 63 24.16 10.20 11.09
N PRO A 64 23.92 10.86 12.22
CA PRO A 64 24.76 10.67 13.39
C PRO A 64 24.89 9.16 13.69
N SER A 65 26.10 8.77 14.09
CA SER A 65 26.36 7.42 14.55
C SER A 65 25.42 7.06 15.71
N THR A 66 25.20 5.76 15.90
CA THR A 66 24.36 5.29 17.01
C THR A 66 24.82 5.85 18.36
N ASP A 67 26.14 6.02 18.55
CA ASP A 67 26.72 6.55 19.78
C ASP A 67 26.40 8.04 19.98
N GLU A 68 26.50 8.87 18.93
CA GLU A 68 26.11 10.27 18.96
C GLU A 68 24.61 10.44 19.22
N ILE A 69 23.76 9.58 18.63
CA ILE A 69 22.31 9.57 18.90
C ILE A 69 22.05 9.21 20.37
N MET A 70 22.76 8.21 20.90
CA MET A 70 22.64 7.78 22.28
C MET A 70 23.07 8.88 23.26
N GLU A 71 24.10 9.66 22.93
CA GLU A 71 24.57 10.79 23.72
C GLU A 71 23.56 11.95 23.71
N MET A 72 23.10 12.37 22.52
CA MET A 72 22.10 13.44 22.35
C MET A 72 20.77 13.13 23.07
N THR A 73 20.34 11.87 23.07
CA THR A 73 19.03 11.48 23.61
C THR A 73 19.07 11.25 25.13
N ARG A 74 20.25 10.99 25.70
CA ARG A 74 20.38 10.67 27.13
C ARG A 74 20.47 11.92 28.02
N GLY A 75 20.77 13.08 27.42
CA GLY A 75 20.91 14.36 28.13
C GLY A 75 22.18 14.40 28.98
N GLU A 76 22.89 15.53 28.95
CA GLU A 76 24.04 15.75 29.84
C GLU A 76 23.56 15.68 31.29
N SER A 77 24.09 14.72 32.04
CA SER A 77 24.03 14.70 33.51
C SER A 77 25.23 15.45 34.07
#